data_AF-A0A914I2V6-F1
#
_entry.id   AF-A0A914I2V6-F1
#
_cell.length_a   1.000
_cell.length_b   1.000
_cell.length_c   1.000
_cell.angle_alpha   90.00
_cell.angle_beta   90.00
_cell.angle_gamma   90.00
#
_symmetry.space_group_name_H-M   'P 1'
#
loop_
_entity.id
_entity.type
_entity.pdbx_description
1 polymer ?
#
loop_
_entity_poly.entity_id
_entity_poly.type
_entity_poly.pdbx_seq_one_letter_code
_entity_poly.pdbx_strand_id
1 'polypeptide(L)'
;MADDLFVKRAETFIVEHEGFYYEPKTFVRHKEESYFETSLLRNNGSICVGFVPRNENSGVVGWTTSSYGVEGSGELLREGELVLKIPPFSAGDTIACSWDKKSGLVNFFLNRERLGEQLVAPVDARMFPA
;
A
#
# COMPACT_ATOMS: atom_id res chain seq x y z
N MET A 1 -13.88 0.68 -27.91
CA MET A 1 -14.12 -0.08 -26.66
C MET A 1 -13.73 0.85 -25.54
N ALA A 2 -14.67 1.24 -24.68
CA ALA A 2 -14.38 2.12 -23.56
C ALA A 2 -13.70 1.30 -22.47
N ASP A 3 -12.49 1.69 -22.07
CA ASP A 3 -11.84 1.15 -20.89
C ASP A 3 -12.61 1.65 -19.67
N ASP A 4 -13.27 0.73 -18.98
CA ASP A 4 -14.01 1.01 -17.75
C ASP A 4 -13.02 1.39 -16.63
N LEU A 5 -12.63 2.66 -16.59
CA LEU A 5 -11.95 3.27 -15.46
C LEU A 5 -12.95 3.40 -14.31
N PHE A 6 -12.96 2.43 -13.39
CA PHE A 6 -13.73 2.53 -12.15
C PHE A 6 -12.98 3.38 -11.14
N VAL A 7 -13.21 4.69 -11.17
CA VAL A 7 -12.86 5.60 -10.07
C VAL A 7 -13.98 5.50 -9.04
N LYS A 8 -13.85 4.58 -8.08
CA LYS A 8 -14.71 4.59 -6.90
C LYS A 8 -14.11 5.62 -5.95
N ARG A 9 -14.88 6.59 -5.44
CA ARG A 9 -14.54 7.22 -4.15
C ARG A 9 -14.31 6.04 -3.21
N ALA A 10 -13.11 5.90 -2.66
CA ALA A 10 -12.83 4.81 -1.74
C ALA A 10 -13.92 4.84 -0.68
N GLU A 11 -14.82 3.85 -0.70
CA GLU A 11 -15.66 3.57 0.45
C GLU A 11 -14.68 3.46 1.59
N THR A 12 -14.87 4.31 2.58
CA THR A 12 -13.95 4.55 3.68
C THR A 12 -13.62 3.21 4.31
N PHE A 13 -12.51 2.58 3.92
CA PHE A 13 -11.90 1.58 4.75
C PHE A 13 -11.33 2.40 5.89
N ILE A 14 -12.05 2.45 7.01
CA ILE A 14 -11.47 2.82 8.29
C ILE A 14 -11.09 1.47 8.88
N VAL A 15 -9.84 1.06 8.71
CA VAL A 15 -9.31 -0.04 9.52
C VAL A 15 -8.99 0.57 10.88
N GLU A 16 -9.96 0.52 11.79
CA GLU A 16 -9.74 0.78 13.21
C GLU A 16 -8.89 -0.35 13.79
N HIS A 17 -7.58 -0.17 13.76
CA HIS A 17 -6.66 -0.86 14.66
C HIS A 17 -5.85 0.21 15.39
N GLU A 18 -6.05 0.32 16.71
CA GLU A 18 -5.20 1.12 17.62
C GLU A 18 -5.04 2.63 17.33
N GLY A 19 -6.12 3.34 16.98
CA GLY A 19 -6.18 4.80 17.14
C GLY A 19 -5.75 5.65 15.93
N PHE A 20 -5.74 5.10 14.73
CA PHE A 20 -5.41 5.84 13.51
C PHE A 20 -6.65 6.37 12.78
N TYR A 21 -6.52 7.59 12.25
CA TYR A 21 -7.45 8.19 11.29
C TYR A 21 -6.68 8.43 9.99
N TYR A 22 -7.13 7.83 8.90
CA TYR A 22 -6.61 8.11 7.56
C TYR A 22 -7.76 8.43 6.60
N GLU A 23 -7.50 9.32 5.66
CA GLU A 23 -8.45 9.67 4.61
C GLU A 23 -7.90 9.12 3.28
N PRO A 24 -8.52 8.07 2.69
CA PRO A 24 -8.11 7.62 1.37
C PRO A 24 -8.47 8.70 0.35
N LYS A 25 -7.45 9.34 -0.23
CA LYS A 25 -7.64 10.45 -1.17
C LYS A 25 -8.12 9.96 -2.54
N THR A 26 -7.54 8.85 -3.00
CA THR A 26 -7.81 8.33 -4.34
C THR A 26 -7.64 6.81 -4.37
N PHE A 27 -8.61 6.10 -4.94
CA PHE A 27 -8.46 4.70 -5.32
C PHE A 27 -8.74 4.56 -6.82
N VAL A 28 -7.73 4.17 -7.59
CA VAL A 28 -7.87 3.91 -9.02
C VAL A 28 -7.59 2.44 -9.26
N ARG A 29 -8.62 1.72 -9.70
CA ARG A 29 -8.47 0.33 -10.12
C ARG A 29 -8.72 0.25 -11.62
N HIS A 30 -7.64 0.06 -12.36
CA HIS A 30 -7.71 -0.31 -13.76
C HIS A 30 -7.70 -1.84 -13.90
N LYS A 31 -8.06 -2.36 -15.07
CA LYS A 31 -8.06 -3.83 -15.30
C LYS A 31 -6.69 -4.44 -14.99
N GLU A 32 -5.63 -3.73 -15.37
CA GLU A 32 -4.24 -4.21 -15.26
C GLU A 32 -3.44 -3.55 -14.13
N GLU A 33 -3.96 -2.49 -13.50
CA GLU A 33 -3.23 -1.74 -12.48
C GLU A 33 -4.12 -1.47 -11.27
N SER A 34 -3.53 -1.45 -10.08
CA SER A 34 -4.20 -1.04 -8.84
C SER A 34 -3.36 0.05 -8.19
N TYR A 35 -4.00 1.16 -7.84
CA TYR A 35 -3.36 2.31 -7.22
C TYR A 35 -4.21 2.84 -6.08
N PHE A 36 -3.57 3.18 -4.97
CA PHE A 36 -4.24 3.86 -3.87
C PHE A 36 -3.33 4.84 -3.15
N GLU A 37 -3.93 5.89 -2.60
CA GLU A 37 -3.28 6.90 -1.78
C GLU A 37 -3.98 7.04 -0.44
N THR A 38 -3.19 7.16 0.62
CA THR A 38 -3.67 7.44 1.97
C THR A 38 -2.89 8.60 2.58
N SER A 39 -3.58 9.51 3.27
CA SER A 39 -2.94 10.60 4.01
C SER A 39 -3.01 10.36 5.50
N LEU A 40 -1.88 10.55 6.18
CA LEU A 40 -1.77 10.42 7.62
C LEU A 40 -2.25 11.69 8.31
N LEU A 41 -3.32 11.59 9.10
CA LEU A 41 -3.84 12.74 9.85
C LEU A 41 -3.14 12.90 11.21
N ARG A 42 -2.67 11.79 11.81
CA ARG A 42 -1.91 11.74 13.07
C ARG A 42 -0.92 10.58 13.02
N ASN A 43 0.23 10.71 13.67
CA ASN A 43 1.20 9.63 13.82
C ASN A 43 1.46 9.34 15.31
N ASN A 44 0.80 8.33 15.86
CA ASN A 44 0.95 7.93 17.28
C ASN A 44 1.22 6.43 17.47
N GLY A 45 1.63 5.68 16.44
CA GLY A 45 1.97 4.26 16.59
C GLY A 45 2.57 3.62 15.31
N SER A 46 2.67 2.28 15.28
CA SER A 46 3.13 1.56 14.09
C SER A 46 1.98 1.39 13.09
N ILE A 47 2.11 2.02 11.92
CA ILE A 47 1.24 1.84 10.77
C ILE A 47 2.06 1.12 9.71
N CYS A 48 1.49 0.15 9.00
CA CYS A 48 2.07 -0.38 7.78
C CYS A 48 1.05 -0.26 6.64
N VAL A 49 1.45 0.27 5.50
CA VAL A 49 0.58 0.52 4.34
C VAL A 49 1.11 -0.23 3.13
N GLY A 50 0.25 -0.93 2.38
CA GLY A 50 0.68 -1.63 1.19
C GLY A 50 -0.30 -2.65 0.62
N PHE A 51 0.23 -3.82 0.24
CA PHE A 51 -0.53 -4.85 -0.44
C PHE A 51 -0.34 -6.22 0.22
N VAL A 52 -1.45 -6.95 0.34
CA VAL A 52 -1.49 -8.34 0.84
C VAL A 52 -2.23 -9.25 -0.15
N PRO A 53 -1.87 -10.53 -0.25
CA PRO A 53 -2.61 -11.48 -1.08
C PRO A 53 -3.96 -11.82 -0.44
N ARG A 54 -5.03 -11.92 -1.27
CA ARG A 54 -6.41 -12.22 -0.80
C ARG A 54 -6.53 -13.46 0.09
N ASN A 55 -5.64 -14.42 -0.14
CA ASN A 55 -5.72 -15.76 0.40
C ASN A 55 -5.28 -15.79 1.88
N GLU A 56 -4.60 -14.74 2.32
CA GLU A 56 -4.11 -14.61 3.68
C GLU A 56 -5.11 -13.81 4.52
N ASN A 57 -5.99 -14.54 5.21
CA ASN A 57 -7.00 -13.99 6.13
C ASN A 57 -6.41 -13.28 7.37
N SER A 58 -5.09 -13.21 7.52
CA SER A 58 -4.42 -12.75 8.74
C SER A 58 -3.26 -11.77 8.50
N GLY A 59 -3.08 -11.27 7.28
CA GLY A 59 -1.82 -10.64 6.86
C GLY A 59 -1.58 -9.26 7.45
N VAL A 60 -0.69 -9.15 8.44
CA VAL A 60 -0.03 -7.89 8.77
C VAL A 60 0.80 -7.47 7.56
N VAL A 61 0.46 -6.33 6.96
CA VAL A 61 1.06 -5.83 5.72
C VAL A 61 2.59 -5.81 5.81
N GLY A 62 3.27 -6.38 4.82
CA GLY A 62 4.73 -6.39 4.74
C GLY A 62 5.42 -7.49 5.56
N TRP A 63 4.69 -8.24 6.40
CA TRP A 63 5.26 -9.27 7.29
C TRP A 63 4.90 -10.70 6.91
N THR A 64 3.87 -10.91 6.08
CA THR A 64 3.44 -12.24 5.64
C THR A 64 3.87 -12.55 4.22
N THR A 65 3.74 -13.81 3.80
CA THR A 65 4.21 -14.27 2.49
C THR A 65 3.51 -13.52 1.37
N SER A 66 4.30 -13.08 0.39
CA SER A 66 3.83 -12.23 -0.71
C SER A 66 3.10 -10.97 -0.28
N SER A 67 3.43 -10.41 0.90
CA SER A 67 2.97 -9.10 1.34
C SER A 67 4.08 -8.06 1.23
N TYR A 68 3.68 -6.83 0.96
CA TYR A 68 4.57 -5.70 0.70
C TYR A 68 4.03 -4.50 1.44
N GLY A 69 4.88 -3.80 2.19
CA GLY A 69 4.42 -2.70 3.04
C GLY A 69 5.48 -1.67 3.32
N VAL A 70 5.05 -0.46 3.62
CA VAL A 70 5.91 0.56 4.23
C VAL A 70 5.40 0.83 5.63
N GLU A 71 6.25 0.54 6.62
CA GLU A 71 6.01 0.82 8.01
C GLU A 71 6.37 2.28 8.35
N GLY A 72 5.53 2.93 9.16
CA GLY A 72 5.71 4.32 9.56
C GLY A 72 6.90 4.60 10.45
N SER A 73 7.58 3.56 10.95
CA SER A 73 8.90 3.66 11.57
C SER A 73 10.01 4.02 10.56
N GLY A 74 9.72 3.91 9.26
CA GLY A 74 10.66 4.15 8.18
C GLY A 74 11.25 2.87 7.58
N GLU A 75 10.46 1.81 7.48
CA GLU A 75 10.90 0.52 6.92
C GLU A 75 10.04 0.12 5.71
N LEU A 76 10.66 -0.07 4.55
CA LEU A 76 10.03 -0.77 3.43
C LEU A 76 10.27 -2.26 3.62
N LEU A 77 9.18 -3.03 3.69
CA LEU A 77 9.16 -4.45 3.99
C LEU A 77 8.65 -5.28 2.81
N ARG A 78 9.26 -6.45 2.63
CA ARG A 78 8.84 -7.50 1.71
C ARG A 78 8.88 -8.83 2.44
N GLU A 79 7.72 -9.43 2.68
CA GLU A 79 7.64 -10.76 3.31
C GLU A 79 8.39 -10.87 4.64
N GLY A 80 8.39 -9.80 5.45
CA GLY A 80 9.10 -9.69 6.72
C GLY A 80 10.57 -9.29 6.59
N GLU A 81 11.09 -9.15 5.37
CA GLU A 81 12.45 -8.66 5.12
C GLU A 81 12.47 -7.14 4.93
N LEU A 82 13.40 -6.47 5.62
CA LEU A 82 13.71 -5.07 5.38
C LEU A 82 14.38 -4.90 4.03
N VAL A 83 13.72 -4.17 3.13
CA VAL A 83 14.26 -3.79 1.81
C VAL A 83 15.02 -2.48 1.89
N LEU A 84 14.44 -1.46 2.54
CA LEU A 84 14.97 -0.10 2.56
C LEU A 84 14.59 0.63 3.84
N LYS A 85 15.53 1.40 4.38
CA LYS A 85 15.27 2.40 5.42
C LYS A 85 14.91 3.73 4.78
N ILE A 86 13.81 4.32 5.23
CA ILE A 86 13.30 5.63 4.80
C ILE A 86 13.07 6.52 6.03
N PRO A 87 12.85 7.84 5.87
CA PRO A 87 12.44 8.67 6.98
C PRO A 87 11.12 8.17 7.61
N PRO A 88 10.98 8.20 8.95
CA PRO A 88 9.71 7.89 9.60
C PRO A 88 8.61 8.81 9.13
N PHE A 89 7.38 8.30 9.12
CA PHE A 89 6.23 9.08 8.70
C PHE A 89 5.94 10.25 9.65
N SER A 90 5.39 11.32 9.10
CA SER A 90 4.92 12.50 9.82
C SER A 90 3.44 12.75 9.53
N ALA A 91 2.76 13.42 10.46
CA ALA A 91 1.40 13.87 10.21
C ALA A 91 1.38 14.82 8.99
N GLY A 92 0.45 14.59 8.07
CA GLY A 92 0.36 15.28 6.78
C GLY A 92 0.98 14.51 5.61
N ASP A 93 1.80 13.48 5.87
CA ASP A 93 2.39 12.67 4.81
C ASP A 93 1.32 11.92 4.03
N THR A 94 1.59 11.72 2.74
CA THR A 94 0.77 10.92 1.85
C THR A 94 1.56 9.72 1.34
N ILE A 95 1.04 8.52 1.60
CA ILE A 95 1.61 7.27 1.12
C ILE A 95 0.78 6.83 -0.08
N ALA A 96 1.45 6.49 -1.18
CA ALA A 96 0.81 5.88 -2.33
C ALA A 96 1.43 4.52 -2.62
N CYS A 97 0.60 3.58 -3.06
CA CYS A 97 1.05 2.26 -3.48
C CYS A 97 0.46 1.97 -4.86
N SER A 98 1.28 1.44 -5.76
CA SER A 98 0.84 0.96 -7.06
C SER A 98 1.24 -0.50 -7.27
N TRP A 99 0.41 -1.24 -7.98
CA TRP A 99 0.67 -2.60 -8.40
C TRP A 99 0.21 -2.79 -9.84
N ASP A 100 1.15 -3.16 -10.71
CA ASP A 100 0.89 -3.61 -12.08
C ASP A 100 0.73 -5.14 -12.08
N LYS A 101 -0.47 -5.60 -12.42
CA LYS A 101 -0.83 -7.03 -12.42
C LYS A 101 -0.14 -7.81 -13.53
N LYS A 102 0.27 -7.15 -14.62
CA LYS A 102 0.87 -7.80 -15.78
C LYS A 102 2.35 -8.06 -15.55
N SER A 103 3.05 -7.08 -14.99
CA SER A 103 4.48 -7.21 -14.67
C SER A 103 4.74 -7.73 -13.26
N GLY A 104 3.73 -7.70 -12.39
CA GLY A 104 3.88 -7.98 -10.97
C GLY A 104 4.54 -6.83 -10.19
N LEU A 105 4.84 -5.70 -10.83
CA LEU A 105 5.61 -4.62 -10.20
C LEU A 105 4.79 -3.90 -9.13
N VAL A 106 5.34 -3.82 -7.93
CA VAL A 106 4.81 -3.06 -6.80
C VAL A 106 5.71 -1.86 -6.55
N ASN A 107 5.11 -0.67 -6.44
CA ASN A 107 5.82 0.58 -6.14
C ASN A 107 5.19 1.26 -4.94
N PHE A 108 6.05 1.93 -4.17
CA PHE A 108 5.65 2.74 -3.04
C PHE A 108 6.12 4.17 -3.24
N PHE A 109 5.33 5.13 -2.76
CA PHE A 109 5.64 6.54 -2.81
C PHE A 109 5.34 7.21 -1.48
N LEU A 110 6.21 8.10 -1.05
CA LEU A 110 5.98 9.01 0.08
C LEU A 110 5.99 10.44 -0.46
N ASN A 111 4.91 11.18 -0.26
CA ASN A 111 4.78 12.56 -0.72
C ASN A 111 5.11 12.74 -2.22
N ARG A 112 4.69 11.75 -3.05
CA ARG A 112 4.94 11.64 -4.50
C ARG A 112 6.37 11.28 -4.91
N GLU A 113 7.28 11.07 -3.96
CA GLU A 113 8.62 10.55 -4.24
C GLU A 113 8.60 9.03 -4.18
N ARG A 114 9.16 8.37 -5.20
CA ARG A 114 9.23 6.90 -5.24
C ARG A 114 10.22 6.39 -4.20
N LEU A 115 9.78 5.42 -3.41
CA LEU A 115 10.60 4.77 -2.41
C LEU A 115 11.32 3.56 -3.02
N GLY A 116 12.65 3.60 -3.00
CA GLY A 116 13.49 2.47 -3.38
C GLY A 116 13.32 1.99 -4.82
N GLU A 117 13.71 0.73 -5.01
CA GLU A 117 13.52 -0.01 -6.26
C GLU A 117 12.12 -0.64 -6.32
N GLN A 118 11.72 -1.04 -7.52
CA GLN A 118 10.44 -1.72 -7.73
C GLN A 118 10.50 -3.12 -7.12
N LEU A 119 9.46 -3.50 -6.39
CA LEU A 119 9.32 -4.86 -5.88
C LEU A 119 8.56 -5.71 -6.89
N VAL A 120 8.80 -7.02 -6.89
CA VAL A 120 8.13 -7.95 -7.79
C VAL A 120 7.24 -8.88 -6.97
N ALA A 121 5.94 -8.77 -7.20
CA ALA A 121 4.93 -9.70 -6.73
C ALA A 121 4.65 -10.78 -7.78
N PRO A 122 4.20 -11.97 -7.37
CA PRO A 122 3.77 -13.00 -8.31
C PRO A 122 2.65 -12.46 -9.22
N VAL A 123 2.80 -12.65 -10.54
CA VAL A 123 1.87 -12.14 -11.57
C VAL A 123 0.46 -12.69 -11.40
N ASP A 124 0.32 -13.90 -10.84
CA ASP A 124 -0.98 -14.54 -10.58
C ASP A 124 -1.57 -14.20 -9.20
N ALA A 125 -0.87 -13.41 -8.37
CA ALA A 125 -1.35 -13.04 -7.05
C ALA A 125 -2.54 -12.08 -7.18
N ARG A 126 -3.59 -12.29 -6.36
CA ARG A 126 -4.67 -11.31 -6.20
C ARG A 126 -4.37 -10.44 -5.00
N MET A 127 -3.71 -9.31 -5.24
CA MET A 127 -3.33 -8.37 -4.19
C MET A 127 -4.50 -7.44 -3.81
N PHE A 128 -4.57 -7.09 -2.53
CA PHE A 128 -5.55 -6.17 -1.96
C PHE A 128 -4.82 -5.05 -1.22
N PRO A 129 -5.30 -3.80 -1.32
CA PRO A 129 -4.78 -2.70 -0.52
C PRO A 129 -5.06 -2.98 0.96
N ALA A 130 -4.08 -2.71 1.82
CA ALA A 130 -4.16 -2.90 3.26
C ALA A 130 -3.35 -1.84 4.01
#